data_AF-A0A920U1K6-F1
#
_entry.id   AF-A0A920U1K6-F1
#
_cell.length_a   1.000
_cell.length_b   1.000
_cell.length_c   1.000
_cell.angle_alpha   90.00
_cell.angle_beta   90.00
_cell.angle_gamma   90.00
#
_symmetry.space_group_name_H-M   'P 1'
#
loop_
_entity.id
_entity.type
_entity.pdbx_description
1 polymer ?
#
loop_
_entity_poly.entity_id
_entity_poly.type
_entity_poly.pdbx_seq_one_letter_code
_entity_poly.pdbx_strand_id
1 'polypeptide(L)'
;MGTIFKAFQDQGARIAIITAKDKLRRMLGHELDFEQGSAICFSAEKCQLTTRSENGIDDAGQLTDLPPPDVYSGALSEYVFSAGLTLLDTWSPDILYLSTSDYIQHKHGPGTPAADAFYGMIDRHLLEMHAHDAVIAVTADHGMKAKHDSAGQPNIVYLKPLIEELLPSDRFRIILPITDPYVVHHGALGGFATIYLADPADVQPVCHKLSAQKGVELVLEAPIACEKFALPPDRVGHIVVISSTEWVLGHSQQYHDLSALSEPLRSHGDCPNSGYRLF
;
A
#
# COMPACT_ATOMS: atom_id res chain seq x y z
N MET A 1 -7.70 -16.17 -13.69
CA MET A 1 -6.84 -15.19 -14.38
C MET A 1 -5.62 -15.06 -13.50
N GLY A 2 -4.44 -15.50 -13.97
CA GLY A 2 -3.20 -15.45 -13.20
C GLY A 2 -2.54 -14.07 -13.26
N THR A 3 -1.45 -13.88 -12.51
CA THR A 3 -0.63 -12.68 -12.62
C THR A 3 0.13 -12.65 -13.94
N ILE A 4 0.61 -11.48 -14.38
CA ILE A 4 1.53 -11.38 -15.54
C ILE A 4 2.77 -12.27 -15.29
N PHE A 5 3.28 -12.30 -14.07
CA PHE A 5 4.41 -13.15 -13.67
C PHE A 5 4.17 -14.62 -13.98
N LYS A 6 3.01 -15.17 -13.55
CA LYS A 6 2.65 -16.55 -13.82
C LYS A 6 2.51 -16.82 -15.33
N ALA A 7 1.87 -15.90 -16.06
CA ALA A 7 1.70 -16.04 -17.50
C ALA A 7 3.05 -16.11 -18.24
N PHE A 8 4.06 -15.33 -17.81
CA PHE A 8 5.41 -15.40 -18.38
C PHE A 8 6.18 -16.64 -17.94
N GLN A 9 6.03 -17.06 -16.68
CA GLN A 9 6.62 -18.31 -16.20
C GLN A 9 6.12 -19.52 -17.01
N ASP A 10 4.82 -19.55 -17.34
CA ASP A 10 4.23 -20.60 -18.18
C ASP A 10 4.80 -20.65 -19.60
N GLN A 11 5.42 -19.57 -20.06
CA GLN A 11 6.15 -19.50 -21.32
C GLN A 11 7.65 -19.75 -21.16
N GLY A 12 8.10 -20.16 -19.97
CA GLY A 12 9.48 -20.52 -19.66
C GLY A 12 10.36 -19.37 -19.16
N ALA A 13 9.78 -18.19 -18.88
CA ALA A 13 10.54 -17.06 -18.36
C ALA A 13 10.95 -17.27 -16.89
N ARG A 14 12.09 -16.69 -16.52
CA ARG A 14 12.63 -16.65 -15.17
C ARG A 14 12.11 -15.42 -14.43
N ILE A 15 11.36 -15.64 -13.36
CA ILE A 15 10.66 -14.60 -12.62
C ILE A 15 11.33 -14.39 -11.26
N ALA A 16 11.67 -13.15 -10.93
CA ALA A 16 12.06 -12.76 -9.59
C ALA A 16 11.10 -11.69 -9.04
N ILE A 17 10.53 -11.92 -7.86
CA ILE A 17 9.66 -10.98 -7.15
C ILE A 17 10.21 -10.78 -5.75
N ILE A 18 10.57 -9.54 -5.43
CA ILE A 18 11.07 -9.17 -4.10
C ILE A 18 10.20 -8.05 -3.56
N THR A 19 9.54 -8.29 -2.43
CA THR A 19 8.73 -7.27 -1.75
C THR A 19 9.35 -6.87 -0.42
N ALA A 20 8.99 -5.69 0.09
CA ALA A 20 9.33 -5.32 1.46
C ALA A 20 8.54 -6.18 2.46
N LYS A 21 7.23 -6.36 2.24
CA LYS A 21 6.29 -7.04 3.16
C LYS A 21 5.83 -8.41 2.65
N ASP A 22 5.74 -9.38 3.56
CA ASP A 22 5.42 -10.78 3.23
C ASP A 22 3.97 -11.00 2.77
N LYS A 23 3.03 -10.17 3.26
CA LYS A 23 1.62 -10.25 2.85
C LYS A 23 1.47 -10.00 1.35
N LEU A 24 2.16 -8.99 0.82
CA LEU A 24 2.12 -8.65 -0.61
C LEU A 24 2.79 -9.75 -1.45
N ARG A 25 3.92 -10.29 -0.98
CA ARG A 25 4.64 -11.40 -1.62
C ARG A 25 3.72 -12.58 -1.94
N ARG A 26 2.87 -12.98 -0.98
CA ARG A 26 1.90 -14.08 -1.18
C ARG A 26 0.89 -13.81 -2.29
N MET A 27 0.44 -12.57 -2.44
CA MET A 27 -0.53 -12.20 -3.47
C MET A 27 0.13 -12.15 -4.86
N LEU A 28 1.34 -11.59 -4.95
CA LEU A 28 2.06 -11.46 -6.22
C LEU A 28 2.62 -12.79 -6.74
N GLY A 29 3.05 -13.68 -5.83
CA GLY A 29 3.53 -15.02 -6.14
C GLY A 29 2.44 -16.07 -6.35
N HIS A 30 1.17 -15.66 -6.45
CA HIS A 30 0.05 -16.59 -6.65
C HIS A 30 0.28 -17.48 -7.87
N GLU A 31 0.18 -18.80 -7.67
CA GLU A 31 0.39 -19.86 -8.66
C GLU A 31 1.80 -20.02 -9.24
N LEU A 32 2.81 -19.25 -8.81
CA LEU A 32 4.18 -19.49 -9.27
C LEU A 32 4.66 -20.89 -8.86
N ASP A 33 5.35 -21.55 -9.79
CA ASP A 33 5.96 -22.88 -9.57
C ASP A 33 7.43 -22.72 -9.17
N PHE A 34 7.78 -23.14 -7.96
CA PHE A 34 9.16 -23.05 -7.46
C PHE A 34 9.98 -24.32 -7.72
N GLU A 35 9.36 -25.44 -8.09
CA GLU A 35 10.04 -26.73 -8.30
C GLU A 35 10.87 -26.72 -9.59
N GLN A 36 10.44 -25.97 -10.60
CA GLN A 36 11.13 -25.83 -11.88
C GLN A 36 12.41 -24.98 -11.79
N GLY A 37 12.63 -24.27 -10.68
CA GLY A 37 13.76 -23.35 -10.52
C GLY A 37 13.70 -22.10 -11.41
N SER A 38 12.53 -21.80 -12.00
CA SER A 38 12.28 -20.62 -12.84
C SER A 38 11.60 -19.46 -12.10
N ALA A 39 11.37 -19.58 -10.78
CA ALA A 39 10.82 -18.51 -9.96
C ALA A 39 11.58 -18.34 -8.66
N ILE A 40 11.82 -17.07 -8.29
CA ILE A 40 12.24 -16.64 -6.95
C ILE A 40 11.22 -15.61 -6.45
N CYS A 41 10.58 -15.86 -5.31
CA CYS A 41 9.56 -14.96 -4.74
C CYS A 41 9.65 -14.90 -3.22
N PHE A 42 10.14 -13.80 -2.67
CA PHE A 42 10.28 -13.62 -1.23
C PHE A 42 10.11 -12.16 -0.80
N SER A 43 10.09 -11.94 0.52
CA SER A 43 10.02 -10.61 1.10
C SER A 43 11.22 -10.34 1.99
N ALA A 44 11.68 -9.08 2.03
CA ALA A 44 12.69 -8.61 2.94
C ALA A 44 12.33 -8.88 4.41
N GLU A 45 11.06 -8.70 4.79
CA GLU A 45 10.53 -8.97 6.15
C GLU A 45 10.81 -10.38 6.66
N LYS A 46 10.85 -11.37 5.77
CA LYS A 46 11.04 -12.79 6.11
C LYS A 46 12.13 -13.45 5.30
N CYS A 47 13.12 -12.68 4.85
CA CYS A 47 14.20 -13.17 3.99
C CYS A 47 14.96 -14.36 4.60
N GLN A 48 15.12 -14.40 5.93
CA GLN A 48 15.80 -15.50 6.61
C GLN A 48 15.02 -16.81 6.68
N LEU A 49 13.72 -16.76 6.38
CA LEU A 49 12.81 -17.90 6.52
C LEU A 49 12.48 -18.52 5.16
N THR A 50 13.11 -18.07 4.08
CA THR A 50 12.80 -18.55 2.74
C THR A 50 13.30 -19.97 2.54
N THR A 51 12.56 -20.74 1.76
CA THR A 51 12.95 -22.10 1.35
C THR A 51 12.84 -22.25 -0.16
N ARG A 52 13.61 -23.17 -0.74
CA ARG A 52 13.49 -23.56 -2.16
C ARG A 52 12.05 -23.87 -2.56
N SER A 53 11.34 -24.66 -1.77
CA SER A 53 9.98 -25.13 -2.11
C SER A 53 8.92 -24.03 -2.10
N GLU A 54 9.07 -23.01 -1.25
CA GLU A 54 8.06 -21.95 -1.10
C GLU A 54 8.46 -20.62 -1.76
N ASN A 55 9.74 -20.42 -2.02
CA ASN A 55 10.29 -19.14 -2.44
C ASN A 55 11.29 -19.24 -3.61
N GLY A 56 11.70 -20.45 -4.01
CA GLY A 56 12.75 -20.67 -5.00
C GLY A 56 14.18 -20.45 -4.49
N ILE A 57 14.35 -20.07 -3.22
CA ILE A 57 15.65 -19.77 -2.60
C ILE A 57 15.63 -20.09 -1.09
N ASP A 58 16.70 -20.72 -0.60
CA ASP A 58 16.90 -20.95 0.84
C ASP A 58 17.60 -19.75 1.47
N ASP A 59 17.12 -19.30 2.63
CA ASP A 59 17.70 -18.20 3.42
C ASP A 59 18.21 -17.02 2.58
N ALA A 60 17.27 -16.33 1.93
CA ALA A 60 17.57 -15.12 1.18
C ALA A 60 18.22 -14.04 2.05
N GLY A 61 18.12 -14.11 3.39
CA GLY A 61 18.83 -13.21 4.29
C GLY A 61 20.34 -13.18 4.10
N GLN A 62 20.92 -14.24 3.50
CA GLN A 62 22.34 -14.32 3.14
C GLN A 62 22.64 -13.91 1.69
N LEU A 63 21.65 -13.48 0.92
CA LEU A 63 21.80 -13.10 -0.49
C LEU A 63 22.61 -11.81 -0.65
N THR A 64 22.60 -10.94 0.35
CA THR A 64 23.29 -9.65 0.34
C THR A 64 24.17 -9.53 1.58
N ASP A 65 25.15 -8.62 1.56
CA ASP A 65 25.96 -8.31 2.75
C ASP A 65 25.20 -7.48 3.82
N LEU A 66 23.96 -7.07 3.53
CA LEU A 66 23.12 -6.33 4.47
C LEU A 66 22.54 -7.28 5.54
N PRO A 67 22.44 -6.83 6.80
CA PRO A 67 21.73 -7.58 7.82
C PRO A 67 20.22 -7.64 7.52
N PRO A 68 19.50 -8.64 8.06
CA PRO A 68 18.05 -8.70 7.99
C PRO A 68 17.43 -7.37 8.48
N PRO A 69 16.60 -6.72 7.67
CA PRO A 69 16.14 -5.37 7.96
C PRO A 69 15.00 -5.34 9.00
N ASP A 70 14.96 -4.27 9.80
CA ASP A 70 13.79 -3.97 10.64
C ASP A 70 12.59 -3.56 9.78
N VAL A 71 11.41 -4.09 10.13
CA VAL A 71 10.14 -3.90 9.44
C VAL A 71 9.71 -2.42 9.34
N TYR A 72 10.11 -1.58 10.28
CA TYR A 72 9.82 -0.14 10.37
C TYR A 72 11.09 0.68 10.10
N SER A 73 11.72 0.45 8.95
CA SER A 73 12.94 1.16 8.55
C SER A 73 13.04 1.36 7.03
N GLY A 74 13.85 2.35 6.62
CA GLY A 74 14.26 2.49 5.22
C GLY A 74 15.10 1.30 4.72
N ALA A 75 15.81 0.62 5.63
CA ALA A 75 16.64 -0.54 5.31
C ALA A 75 15.83 -1.71 4.75
N LEU A 76 14.54 -1.82 5.11
CA LEU A 76 13.64 -2.83 4.54
C LEU A 76 13.53 -2.70 3.01
N SER A 77 13.39 -1.47 2.53
CA SER A 77 13.32 -1.18 1.08
C SER A 77 14.71 -1.20 0.43
N GLU A 78 15.76 -0.80 1.14
CA GLU A 78 17.15 -0.92 0.63
C GLU A 78 17.52 -2.37 0.35
N TYR A 79 17.19 -3.28 1.26
CA TYR A 79 17.42 -4.70 1.07
C TYR A 79 16.69 -5.24 -0.17
N VAL A 80 15.47 -4.76 -0.48
CA VAL A 80 14.75 -5.15 -1.72
C VAL A 80 15.57 -4.80 -2.96
N PHE A 81 16.15 -3.61 -3.03
CA PHE A 81 16.98 -3.20 -4.17
C PHE A 81 18.30 -3.96 -4.22
N SER A 82 18.99 -4.10 -3.08
CA SER A 82 20.25 -4.84 -3.01
C SER A 82 20.09 -6.30 -3.43
N ALA A 83 19.06 -6.99 -2.93
CA ALA A 83 18.74 -8.35 -3.32
C ALA A 83 18.36 -8.45 -4.81
N GLY A 84 17.60 -7.48 -5.32
CA GLY A 84 17.26 -7.39 -6.74
C GLY A 84 18.48 -7.29 -7.64
N LEU A 85 19.44 -6.43 -7.26
CA LEU A 85 20.69 -6.27 -7.98
C LEU A 85 21.51 -7.57 -7.95
N THR A 86 21.65 -8.20 -6.78
CA THR A 86 22.36 -9.48 -6.67
C THR A 86 21.73 -10.56 -7.55
N LEU A 87 20.40 -10.63 -7.65
CA LEU A 87 19.73 -11.59 -8.54
C LEU A 87 19.94 -11.27 -10.02
N LEU A 88 20.02 -10.00 -10.43
CA LEU A 88 20.38 -9.65 -11.82
C LEU A 88 21.74 -10.25 -12.20
N ASP A 89 22.71 -10.15 -11.30
CA ASP A 89 24.09 -10.60 -11.51
C ASP A 89 24.23 -12.11 -11.50
N THR A 90 23.59 -12.76 -10.51
CA THR A 90 23.85 -14.17 -10.19
C THR A 90 22.83 -15.11 -10.78
N TRP A 91 21.60 -14.62 -11.00
CA TRP A 91 20.49 -15.44 -11.47
C TRP A 91 19.97 -14.96 -12.83
N SER A 92 20.05 -13.67 -13.18
CA SER A 92 19.60 -13.12 -14.46
C SER A 92 18.12 -13.45 -14.76
N PRO A 93 17.17 -12.87 -14.00
CA PRO A 93 15.73 -12.98 -14.27
C PRO A 93 15.36 -12.33 -15.62
N ASP A 94 14.38 -12.90 -16.31
CA ASP A 94 13.74 -12.24 -17.46
C ASP A 94 12.79 -11.13 -17.00
N ILE A 95 12.14 -11.31 -15.84
CA ILE A 95 11.29 -10.30 -15.20
C ILE A 95 11.68 -10.20 -13.72
N LEU A 96 12.09 -9.00 -13.31
CA LEU A 96 12.33 -8.64 -11.91
C LEU A 96 11.29 -7.61 -11.45
N TYR A 97 10.54 -7.93 -10.39
CA TYR A 97 9.61 -7.00 -9.75
C TYR A 97 10.06 -6.68 -8.33
N LEU A 98 10.34 -5.40 -8.08
CA LEU A 98 10.77 -4.88 -6.79
C LEU A 98 9.69 -3.98 -6.22
N SER A 99 9.15 -4.33 -5.05
CA SER A 99 8.12 -3.55 -4.38
C SER A 99 8.56 -3.16 -2.98
N THR A 100 8.68 -1.86 -2.72
CA THR A 100 9.14 -1.32 -1.44
C THR A 100 8.01 -1.13 -0.43
N SER A 101 8.31 -0.53 0.72
CA SER A 101 7.32 0.06 1.62
C SER A 101 7.43 1.58 1.65
N ASP A 102 6.34 2.24 2.01
CA ASP A 102 6.20 3.69 2.09
C ASP A 102 6.47 4.27 3.50
N TYR A 103 7.18 3.52 4.34
CA TYR A 103 7.49 3.90 5.74
C TYR A 103 8.16 5.27 5.84
N ILE A 104 9.14 5.56 4.98
CA ILE A 104 9.84 6.85 4.94
C ILE A 104 8.88 7.96 4.51
N GLN A 105 8.02 7.69 3.53
CA GLN A 105 7.11 8.65 2.93
C GLN A 105 5.99 9.05 3.89
N HIS A 106 5.56 8.14 4.76
CA HIS A 106 4.62 8.43 5.86
C HIS A 106 5.21 9.34 6.94
N LYS A 107 6.54 9.33 7.15
CA LYS A 107 7.21 10.13 8.19
C LYS A 107 7.82 11.43 7.67
N HIS A 108 8.23 11.45 6.41
CA HIS A 108 9.08 12.49 5.88
C HIS A 108 8.48 13.10 4.60
N GLY A 109 8.38 14.43 4.59
CA GLY A 109 7.99 15.18 3.40
C GLY A 109 9.10 15.18 2.34
N PRO A 110 8.76 15.39 1.05
CA PRO A 110 9.76 15.60 0.00
C PRO A 110 10.72 16.75 0.34
N GLY A 111 12.02 16.60 0.03
CA GLY A 111 13.06 17.60 0.31
C GLY A 111 13.58 17.62 1.75
N THR A 112 13.11 16.73 2.61
CA THR A 112 13.71 16.52 3.93
C THR A 112 14.96 15.65 3.80
N PRO A 113 15.98 15.79 4.68
CA PRO A 113 17.20 14.99 4.58
C PRO A 113 16.97 13.48 4.56
N ALA A 114 16.00 12.98 5.33
CA ALA A 114 15.68 11.55 5.38
C ALA A 114 15.02 11.05 4.08
N ALA A 115 14.10 11.83 3.51
CA ALA A 115 13.49 11.49 2.22
C ALA A 115 14.52 11.53 1.10
N ASP A 116 15.33 12.58 1.03
CA ASP A 116 16.35 12.75 -0.02
C ASP A 116 17.43 11.66 0.07
N ALA A 117 17.86 11.28 1.29
CA ALA A 117 18.78 10.16 1.49
C ALA A 117 18.19 8.83 1.01
N PHE A 118 16.89 8.59 1.27
CA PHE A 118 16.20 7.39 0.82
C PHE A 118 16.11 7.31 -0.71
N TYR A 119 15.68 8.39 -1.38
CA TYR A 119 15.67 8.40 -2.84
C TYR A 119 17.06 8.37 -3.46
N GLY A 120 18.08 8.97 -2.81
CA GLY A 120 19.46 8.82 -3.22
C GLY A 120 19.99 7.38 -3.11
N MET A 121 19.50 6.59 -2.15
CA MET A 121 19.77 5.14 -2.08
C MET A 121 19.14 4.40 -3.25
N ILE A 122 17.88 4.71 -3.59
CA ILE A 122 17.19 4.11 -4.74
C ILE A 122 17.94 4.43 -6.04
N ASP A 123 18.27 5.71 -6.25
CA ASP A 123 18.95 6.20 -7.46
C ASP A 123 20.26 5.43 -7.73
N ARG A 124 21.09 5.21 -6.70
CA ARG A 124 22.33 4.42 -6.84
C ARG A 124 22.06 2.99 -7.31
N HIS A 125 21.09 2.30 -6.70
CA HIS A 125 20.75 0.94 -7.11
C HIS A 125 20.20 0.90 -8.55
N LEU A 126 19.36 1.87 -8.95
CA LEU A 126 18.85 1.94 -10.32
C LEU A 126 19.97 2.18 -11.34
N LEU A 127 20.94 3.03 -11.02
CA LEU A 127 22.13 3.24 -11.85
C LEU A 127 22.95 1.95 -12.02
N GLU A 128 23.15 1.21 -10.92
CA GLU A 128 23.84 -0.07 -10.97
C GLU A 128 23.05 -1.09 -11.79
N MET A 129 21.75 -1.26 -11.54
CA MET A 129 20.89 -2.14 -12.34
C MET A 129 20.89 -1.78 -13.83
N HIS A 130 20.91 -0.48 -14.16
CA HIS A 130 20.98 -0.04 -15.56
C HIS A 130 22.30 -0.45 -16.23
N ALA A 131 23.40 -0.50 -15.48
CA ALA A 131 24.68 -0.99 -15.99
C ALA A 131 24.70 -2.51 -16.30
N HIS A 132 23.68 -3.26 -15.86
CA HIS A 132 23.43 -4.65 -16.25
C HIS A 132 22.54 -4.77 -17.50
N ASP A 133 22.44 -3.71 -18.30
CA ASP A 133 21.59 -3.63 -19.51
C ASP A 133 20.10 -3.93 -19.24
N ALA A 134 19.66 -3.79 -17.98
CA ALA A 134 18.26 -4.00 -17.61
C ALA A 134 17.39 -2.87 -18.19
N VAL A 135 16.24 -3.24 -18.76
CA VAL A 135 15.19 -2.28 -19.10
C VAL A 135 14.39 -1.99 -17.85
N ILE A 136 14.57 -0.79 -17.29
CA ILE A 136 13.98 -0.38 -16.02
C ILE A 136 12.76 0.49 -16.27
N ALA A 137 11.65 0.19 -15.58
CA ALA A 137 10.49 1.06 -15.48
C ALA A 137 10.23 1.36 -14.01
N VAL A 138 10.11 2.65 -13.65
CA VAL A 138 9.88 3.08 -12.28
C VAL A 138 8.49 3.70 -12.15
N THR A 139 7.74 3.25 -11.15
CA THR A 139 6.41 3.77 -10.84
C THR A 139 6.11 3.68 -9.35
N ALA A 140 4.95 4.16 -8.94
CA ALA A 140 4.45 4.05 -7.58
C ALA A 140 3.03 3.47 -7.60
N ASP A 141 2.69 2.71 -6.56
CA ASP A 141 1.33 2.23 -6.30
C ASP A 141 0.39 3.39 -5.93
N HIS A 142 0.88 4.34 -5.14
CA HIS A 142 0.17 5.57 -4.83
C HIS A 142 1.10 6.73 -4.44
N GLY A 143 0.48 7.90 -4.25
CA GLY A 143 1.15 9.11 -3.78
C GLY A 143 1.15 9.20 -2.26
N MET A 144 1.63 10.34 -1.75
CA MET A 144 1.58 10.67 -0.32
C MET A 144 1.31 12.17 -0.12
N LYS A 145 0.50 12.53 0.87
CA LYS A 145 0.15 13.92 1.20
C LYS A 145 0.15 14.16 2.70
N ALA A 146 0.37 15.41 3.11
CA ALA A 146 0.20 15.83 4.50
C ALA A 146 -1.29 15.87 4.85
N LYS A 147 -1.64 15.37 6.04
CA LYS A 147 -3.02 15.20 6.51
C LYS A 147 -3.22 15.83 7.90
N HIS A 148 -2.58 16.96 8.11
CA HIS A 148 -2.56 17.67 9.39
C HIS A 148 -2.68 19.18 9.16
N ASP A 149 -3.09 19.91 10.19
CA ASP A 149 -3.15 21.37 10.17
C ASP A 149 -1.78 22.03 10.37
N SER A 150 -1.77 23.37 10.46
CA SER A 150 -0.56 24.16 10.70
C SER A 150 0.09 23.94 12.07
N ALA A 151 -0.64 23.37 13.03
CA ALA A 151 -0.12 22.98 14.34
C ALA A 151 0.38 21.53 14.36
N GLY A 152 0.27 20.80 13.25
CA GLY A 152 0.65 19.39 13.13
C GLY A 152 -0.44 18.43 13.60
N GLN A 153 -1.63 18.91 13.94
CA GLN A 153 -2.72 18.07 14.42
C GLN A 153 -3.42 17.37 13.25
N PRO A 154 -3.69 16.06 13.33
CA PRO A 154 -4.35 15.32 12.25
C PRO A 154 -5.73 15.87 11.89
N ASN A 155 -5.98 16.06 10.60
CA ASN A 155 -7.28 16.45 10.05
C ASN A 155 -8.14 15.20 9.80
N ILE A 156 -8.97 14.83 10.77
CA ILE A 156 -9.76 13.58 10.71
C ILE A 156 -11.25 13.89 10.63
N VAL A 157 -11.93 13.28 9.66
CA VAL A 157 -13.40 13.15 9.65
C VAL A 157 -13.78 11.83 10.30
N TYR A 158 -14.40 11.88 11.49
CA TYR A 158 -14.94 10.69 12.15
C TYR A 158 -16.34 10.37 11.62
N LEU A 159 -16.45 9.29 10.84
CA LEU A 159 -17.67 8.92 10.12
C LEU A 159 -18.77 8.38 11.04
N LYS A 160 -18.42 7.60 12.07
CA LYS A 160 -19.42 6.96 12.95
C LYS A 160 -20.32 7.98 13.65
N PRO A 161 -19.80 9.00 14.35
CA PRO A 161 -20.66 10.00 15.00
C PRO A 161 -21.62 10.71 14.03
N LEU A 162 -21.17 10.97 12.79
CA LEU A 162 -21.99 11.63 11.77
C LEU A 162 -23.15 10.76 11.28
N ILE A 163 -22.93 9.46 11.15
CA ILE A 163 -23.95 8.49 10.72
C ILE A 163 -24.89 8.17 11.90
N GLU A 164 -24.40 8.19 13.13
CA GLU A 164 -25.20 7.96 14.35
C GLU A 164 -26.28 9.01 14.61
N GLU A 165 -26.14 10.21 14.03
CA GLU A 165 -27.21 11.21 14.04
C GLU A 165 -28.43 10.78 13.20
N LEU A 166 -28.25 9.86 12.25
CA LEU A 166 -29.30 9.38 11.35
C LEU A 166 -29.76 7.96 11.69
N LEU A 167 -28.82 7.07 12.01
CA LEU A 167 -29.04 5.63 12.15
C LEU A 167 -28.40 5.10 13.43
N PRO A 168 -29.04 4.18 14.16
CA PRO A 168 -28.39 3.49 15.27
C PRO A 168 -27.16 2.68 14.79
N SER A 169 -26.22 2.49 15.72
CA SER A 169 -24.92 1.80 15.51
C SER A 169 -24.99 0.43 14.82
N ASP A 170 -26.09 -0.30 14.99
CA ASP A 170 -26.30 -1.65 14.48
C ASP A 170 -26.84 -1.68 13.04
N ARG A 171 -27.21 -0.52 12.49
CA ARG A 171 -27.72 -0.39 11.11
C ARG A 171 -26.65 -0.06 10.07
N PHE A 172 -25.39 0.08 10.46
CA PHE A 172 -24.31 0.34 9.52
C PHE A 172 -22.97 -0.23 9.98
N ARG A 173 -22.06 -0.42 9.04
CA ARG A 173 -20.67 -0.82 9.29
C ARG A 173 -19.73 -0.03 8.39
N ILE A 174 -18.81 0.70 9.00
CA ILE A 174 -17.75 1.43 8.30
C ILE A 174 -16.53 0.51 8.17
N ILE A 175 -15.96 0.44 6.97
CA ILE A 175 -14.71 -0.23 6.67
C ILE A 175 -13.69 0.80 6.21
N LEU A 176 -12.51 0.79 6.84
CA LEU A 176 -11.35 1.61 6.47
C LEU A 176 -10.29 0.67 5.86
N PRO A 177 -10.30 0.44 4.54
CA PRO A 177 -9.53 -0.65 3.92
C PRO A 177 -8.02 -0.37 3.77
N ILE A 178 -7.52 0.76 4.30
CA ILE A 178 -6.09 1.13 4.20
C ILE A 178 -5.16 0.16 4.91
N THR A 179 -5.62 -0.47 5.99
CA THR A 179 -4.81 -1.42 6.77
C THR A 179 -5.67 -2.58 7.28
N ASP A 180 -5.01 -3.59 7.84
CA ASP A 180 -5.69 -4.72 8.45
C ASP A 180 -6.55 -4.26 9.63
N PRO A 181 -7.78 -4.77 9.78
CA PRO A 181 -8.74 -4.29 10.78
C PRO A 181 -8.32 -4.54 12.24
N TYR A 182 -7.23 -5.29 12.47
CA TYR A 182 -6.69 -5.63 13.78
C TYR A 182 -5.40 -4.87 14.12
N VAL A 183 -4.89 -4.04 13.22
CA VAL A 183 -3.71 -3.21 13.49
C VAL A 183 -4.18 -1.95 14.21
N VAL A 184 -4.05 -1.97 15.53
CA VAL A 184 -4.41 -0.84 16.42
C VAL A 184 -3.27 0.21 16.49
N HIS A 185 -2.14 -0.05 15.83
CA HIS A 185 -0.99 0.84 15.82
C HIS A 185 -1.13 1.90 14.71
N HIS A 186 -1.68 3.07 15.11
CA HIS A 186 -1.36 4.45 14.67
C HIS A 186 -1.83 4.99 13.33
N GLY A 187 -2.59 4.27 12.51
CA GLY A 187 -2.92 4.87 11.22
C GLY A 187 -3.93 4.19 10.34
N ALA A 188 -4.99 3.56 10.87
CA ALA A 188 -6.14 3.16 10.05
C ALA A 188 -6.92 4.38 9.49
N LEU A 189 -6.20 5.40 9.03
CA LEU A 189 -6.59 6.72 8.62
C LEU A 189 -6.08 6.93 7.21
N GLY A 190 -6.96 6.62 6.26
CA GLY A 190 -6.74 6.85 4.83
C GLY A 190 -7.76 7.82 4.27
N GLY A 191 -7.58 8.19 3.00
CA GLY A 191 -8.52 9.03 2.29
C GLY A 191 -9.72 8.30 1.69
N PHE A 192 -9.87 6.99 1.95
CA PHE A 192 -10.96 6.16 1.42
C PHE A 192 -11.64 5.36 2.54
N ALA A 193 -12.97 5.32 2.50
CA ALA A 193 -13.79 4.44 3.32
C ALA A 193 -14.94 3.86 2.52
N THR A 194 -15.41 2.69 2.91
CA THR A 194 -16.67 2.12 2.39
C THR A 194 -17.61 1.75 3.52
N ILE A 195 -18.91 1.97 3.32
CA ILE A 195 -19.93 1.85 4.35
C ILE A 195 -20.99 0.86 3.88
N TYR A 196 -21.24 -0.15 4.71
CA TYR A 196 -22.36 -1.07 4.57
C TYR A 196 -23.51 -0.56 5.43
N LEU A 197 -24.73 -0.69 4.91
CA LEU A 197 -25.98 -0.26 5.55
C LEU A 197 -26.92 -1.46 5.64
N ALA A 198 -27.72 -1.54 6.69
CA ALA A 198 -28.70 -2.61 6.84
C ALA A 198 -29.88 -2.47 5.87
N ASP A 199 -30.25 -1.23 5.50
CA ASP A 199 -31.38 -0.91 4.64
C ASP A 199 -30.95 -0.01 3.47
N PRO A 200 -31.19 -0.40 2.21
CA PRO A 200 -30.89 0.43 1.05
C PRO A 200 -31.59 1.80 1.05
N ALA A 201 -32.72 1.97 1.76
CA ALA A 201 -33.41 3.25 1.86
C ALA A 201 -32.56 4.33 2.58
N ASP A 202 -31.59 3.91 3.39
CA ASP A 202 -30.73 4.80 4.16
C ASP A 202 -29.56 5.38 3.32
N VAL A 203 -29.33 4.89 2.10
CA VAL A 203 -28.21 5.32 1.24
C VAL A 203 -28.24 6.81 0.98
N GLN A 204 -29.37 7.35 0.48
CA GLN A 204 -29.48 8.75 0.11
C GLN A 204 -29.34 9.72 1.30
N PRO A 205 -30.03 9.50 2.44
CA PRO A 205 -29.83 10.32 3.64
C PRO A 205 -28.38 10.36 4.12
N VAL A 206 -27.71 9.19 4.18
CA VAL A 206 -26.31 9.10 4.63
C VAL A 206 -25.39 9.80 3.63
N CYS A 207 -25.57 9.60 2.33
CA CYS A 207 -24.80 10.29 1.30
C CYS A 207 -24.91 11.81 1.43
N HIS A 208 -26.13 12.35 1.60
CA HIS A 208 -26.36 13.78 1.75
C HIS A 208 -25.66 14.36 2.99
N LYS A 209 -25.80 13.69 4.15
CA LYS A 209 -25.16 14.10 5.41
C LYS A 209 -23.64 14.14 5.31
N LEU A 210 -23.03 13.10 4.73
CA LEU A 210 -21.58 13.01 4.60
C LEU A 210 -21.03 13.98 3.55
N SER A 211 -21.77 14.23 2.47
CA SER A 211 -21.34 15.17 1.41
C SER A 211 -21.27 16.63 1.90
N ALA A 212 -22.03 16.98 2.94
CA ALA A 212 -21.99 18.31 3.55
C ALA A 212 -20.83 18.50 4.53
N GLN A 213 -20.08 17.45 4.85
CA GLN A 213 -19.03 17.50 5.87
C GLN A 213 -17.73 18.08 5.31
N LYS A 214 -17.19 19.10 5.98
CA LYS A 214 -15.86 19.61 5.69
C LYS A 214 -14.83 18.48 5.82
N GLY A 215 -14.00 18.31 4.80
CA GLY A 215 -12.98 17.26 4.73
C GLY A 215 -13.40 16.03 3.92
N VAL A 216 -14.67 15.95 3.50
CA VAL A 216 -15.16 14.96 2.53
C VAL A 216 -15.18 15.61 1.13
N GLU A 217 -14.56 14.95 0.16
CA GLU A 217 -14.49 15.41 -1.23
C GLU A 217 -15.57 14.75 -2.10
N LEU A 218 -15.74 13.44 -1.97
CA LEU A 218 -16.74 12.68 -2.72
C LEU A 218 -17.47 11.69 -1.82
N VAL A 219 -18.78 11.57 -2.04
CA VAL A 219 -19.60 10.48 -1.53
C VAL A 219 -20.37 9.89 -2.69
N LEU A 220 -20.15 8.60 -2.96
CA LEU A 220 -20.70 7.92 -4.11
C LEU A 220 -21.44 6.66 -3.68
N GLU A 221 -22.58 6.41 -4.32
CA GLU A 221 -23.25 5.11 -4.22
C GLU A 221 -22.42 4.03 -4.91
N ALA A 222 -22.53 2.80 -4.42
CA ALA A 222 -21.72 1.68 -4.89
C ALA A 222 -21.68 1.52 -6.42
N PRO A 223 -22.80 1.57 -7.19
CA PRO A 223 -22.75 1.40 -8.63
C PRO A 223 -21.88 2.48 -9.32
N ILE A 224 -22.03 3.73 -8.90
CA ILE A 224 -21.29 4.87 -9.46
C ILE A 224 -19.81 4.77 -9.09
N ALA A 225 -19.50 4.40 -7.83
CA ALA A 225 -18.13 4.23 -7.37
C ALA A 225 -17.43 3.07 -8.10
N CYS A 226 -18.11 1.94 -8.28
CA CYS A 226 -17.57 0.76 -8.95
C CYS A 226 -17.28 1.03 -10.42
N GLU A 227 -18.18 1.74 -11.11
CA GLU A 227 -17.94 2.16 -12.49
C GLU A 227 -16.78 3.16 -12.59
N LYS A 228 -16.80 4.21 -11.77
CA LYS A 228 -15.80 5.30 -11.82
C LYS A 228 -14.39 4.83 -11.49
N PHE A 229 -14.24 3.92 -10.54
CA PHE A 229 -12.94 3.46 -10.03
C PHE A 229 -12.60 2.01 -10.43
N ALA A 230 -13.38 1.40 -11.32
CA ALA A 230 -13.22 0.01 -11.75
C ALA A 230 -13.12 -0.98 -10.57
N LEU A 231 -14.00 -0.83 -9.58
CA LEU A 231 -14.01 -1.66 -8.37
C LEU A 231 -14.96 -2.87 -8.52
N PRO A 232 -14.66 -3.99 -7.84
CA PRO A 232 -15.54 -5.16 -7.82
C PRO A 232 -16.79 -4.88 -6.94
N PRO A 233 -18.01 -4.89 -7.51
CA PRO A 233 -19.23 -4.49 -6.79
C PRO A 233 -19.62 -5.46 -5.66
N ASP A 234 -19.11 -6.68 -5.65
CA ASP A 234 -19.33 -7.69 -4.60
C ASP A 234 -18.44 -7.49 -3.36
N ARG A 235 -17.50 -6.54 -3.39
CA ARG A 235 -16.56 -6.27 -2.29
C ARG A 235 -16.58 -4.82 -1.79
N VAL A 236 -17.48 -4.00 -2.32
CA VAL A 236 -17.66 -2.60 -1.94
C VAL A 236 -19.01 -2.45 -1.22
N GLY A 237 -19.03 -1.69 -0.13
CA GLY A 237 -20.26 -1.37 0.59
C GLY A 237 -21.18 -0.46 -0.21
N HIS A 238 -22.38 -0.20 0.32
CA HIS A 238 -23.41 0.61 -0.35
C HIS A 238 -22.95 2.05 -0.66
N ILE A 239 -22.02 2.60 0.12
CA ILE A 239 -21.47 3.94 -0.04
C ILE A 239 -19.94 3.89 -0.04
N VAL A 240 -19.31 4.67 -0.91
CA VAL A 240 -17.89 5.00 -0.91
C VAL A 240 -17.72 6.46 -0.53
N VAL A 241 -16.79 6.73 0.39
CA VAL A 241 -16.46 8.08 0.86
C VAL A 241 -14.99 8.32 0.58
N ILE A 242 -14.68 9.49 0.01
CA ILE A 242 -13.32 9.95 -0.28
C ILE A 242 -13.10 11.29 0.40
N SER A 243 -12.01 11.42 1.14
CA SER A 243 -11.65 12.69 1.79
C SER A 243 -11.00 13.66 0.81
N SER A 244 -10.95 14.94 1.21
CA SER A 244 -10.13 15.92 0.52
C SER A 244 -8.63 15.72 0.82
N THR A 245 -7.78 16.35 -0.01
CA THR A 245 -6.33 16.14 -0.03
C THR A 245 -5.64 16.25 1.34
N GLU A 246 -6.11 17.12 2.22
CA GLU A 246 -5.49 17.38 3.54
C GLU A 246 -6.17 16.62 4.69
N TRP A 247 -7.19 15.80 4.40
CA TRP A 247 -8.01 15.11 5.39
C TRP A 247 -7.91 13.59 5.24
N VAL A 248 -8.19 12.87 6.32
CA VAL A 248 -8.36 11.41 6.38
C VAL A 248 -9.73 11.07 6.97
N LEU A 249 -10.18 9.86 6.68
CA LEU A 249 -11.43 9.30 7.20
C LEU A 249 -11.11 8.35 8.36
N GLY A 250 -11.82 8.52 9.46
CA GLY A 250 -11.75 7.66 10.63
C GLY A 250 -13.12 7.11 11.02
N HIS A 251 -13.12 6.06 11.83
CA HIS A 251 -14.34 5.48 12.38
C HIS A 251 -14.93 6.37 13.48
N SER A 252 -14.37 6.35 14.69
CA SER A 252 -14.72 7.23 15.82
C SER A 252 -13.46 7.62 16.58
N GLN A 253 -13.51 8.68 17.38
CA GLN A 253 -12.33 9.14 18.12
C GLN A 253 -11.76 8.05 19.05
N GLN A 254 -12.63 7.31 19.75
CA GLN A 254 -12.24 6.23 20.67
C GLN A 254 -11.72 4.98 19.97
N TYR A 255 -11.99 4.83 18.66
CA TYR A 255 -11.54 3.68 17.87
C TYR A 255 -10.04 3.79 17.52
N HIS A 256 -9.52 5.02 17.45
CA HIS A 256 -8.17 5.29 16.96
C HIS A 256 -7.22 5.62 18.12
N ASP A 257 -6.13 4.86 18.23
CA ASP A 257 -5.01 5.20 19.11
C ASP A 257 -3.97 6.03 18.34
N LEU A 258 -4.01 7.35 18.56
CA LEU A 258 -3.08 8.31 17.96
C LEU A 258 -1.80 8.50 18.79
N SER A 259 -1.62 7.79 19.91
CA SER A 259 -0.55 8.08 20.87
C SER A 259 0.87 7.86 20.34
N ALA A 260 1.08 6.98 19.36
CA ALA A 260 2.40 6.81 18.72
C ALA A 260 2.51 7.48 17.34
N LEU A 261 1.63 8.42 17.03
CA LEU A 261 1.88 9.37 15.94
C LEU A 261 2.96 10.36 16.41
N SER A 262 4.23 10.03 16.18
CA SER A 262 5.38 10.85 16.61
C SER A 262 5.67 12.04 15.70
N GLU A 263 5.23 11.96 14.45
CA GLU A 263 5.42 12.97 13.41
C GLU A 263 4.04 13.43 12.88
N PRO A 264 3.91 14.64 12.33
CA PRO A 264 2.66 15.09 11.70
C PRO A 264 2.16 14.10 10.64
N LEU A 265 0.86 13.78 10.67
CA LEU A 265 0.27 12.69 9.87
C LEU A 265 0.43 12.92 8.35
N ARG A 266 1.00 11.94 7.67
CA ARG A 266 0.96 11.84 6.20
C ARG A 266 0.28 10.54 5.83
N SER A 267 -0.58 10.57 4.82
CA SER A 267 -1.33 9.39 4.37
C SER A 267 -1.78 9.53 2.91
N HIS A 268 -2.49 8.52 2.43
CA HIS A 268 -2.93 8.35 1.05
C HIS A 268 -4.34 7.71 1.01
N GLY A 269 -4.81 7.35 -0.19
CA GLY A 269 -6.12 6.72 -0.43
C GLY A 269 -7.21 7.69 -0.89
N ASP A 270 -6.96 9.00 -0.87
CA ASP A 270 -7.83 9.99 -1.51
C ASP A 270 -7.73 9.98 -3.04
N CYS A 271 -8.61 10.73 -3.72
CA CYS A 271 -8.60 10.81 -5.17
C CYS A 271 -7.22 11.28 -5.70
N PRO A 272 -6.70 10.65 -6.76
CA PRO A 272 -5.45 11.09 -7.37
C PRO A 272 -5.67 12.41 -8.11
N ASN A 273 -5.47 13.54 -7.44
CA ASN A 273 -5.44 14.85 -8.09
C ASN A 273 -4.12 15.14 -8.83
N SER A 274 -3.26 14.14 -9.01
CA SER A 274 -2.01 14.25 -9.78
C SER A 274 -1.62 12.89 -10.34
N GLY A 275 -1.58 12.76 -11.67
CA GLY A 275 -1.14 11.55 -12.35
C GLY A 275 0.24 11.10 -11.87
N TYR A 276 0.38 9.80 -11.64
CA TYR A 276 1.68 9.19 -11.37
C TYR A 276 2.58 9.38 -12.58
N ARG A 277 3.83 9.72 -12.33
CA ARG A 277 4.84 9.81 -13.38
C ARG A 277 5.39 8.41 -13.62
N LEU A 278 5.20 7.90 -14.83
CA LEU A 278 6.08 6.86 -15.37
C LEU A 278 7.39 7.56 -15.71
N PHE A 279 8.48 7.07 -15.13
CA PHE A 279 9.85 7.45 -15.50
C PHE A 279 10.50 6.29 -16.24
#